data_AF-N9ZDZ3-F1
#
_entry.id   AF-N9ZDZ3-F1
#
_cell.length_a   1.000
_cell.length_b   1.000
_cell.length_c   1.000
_cell.angle_alpha   90.00
_cell.angle_beta   90.00
_cell.angle_gamma   90.00
#
_symmetry.space_group_name_H-M   'P 1'
#
loop_
_entity.id
_entity.type
_entity.pdbx_description
1 polymer ?
#
loop_
_entity_poly.entity_id
_entity_poly.type
_entity_poly.pdbx_seq_one_letter_code
_entity_poly.pdbx_strand_id
1 'polypeptide(L)'
;MVPNEKIEKTLEDDKNLLLVCAGCGAATLIGADIQPDWVEPDKDCYMMYASDFSSYQNTSINASDFNKTEDSKGIEEIYYSHGQKVPMMTGQYATDYFNGRFSDRWYPDFYKIQRKDITVKEIMKFIDEYKHDRTTVNMDWFIKQTPEDMLFEISCYMIDGFDWSGTKFENGWNSKQKES
;
A
#
# COMPACT_ATOMS: atom_id res chain seq x y z
N MET A 1 4.24 3.07 -4.60
CA MET A 1 3.92 2.38 -5.86
C MET A 1 5.22 1.95 -6.51
N VAL A 2 5.25 0.83 -7.21
CA VAL A 2 6.42 0.43 -8.00
C VAL A 2 6.33 1.16 -9.34
N PRO A 3 7.38 1.87 -9.80
CA PRO A 3 7.36 2.52 -11.10
C PRO A 3 7.08 1.53 -12.23
N ASN A 4 6.13 1.84 -13.12
CA ASN A 4 5.77 0.97 -14.23
C ASN A 4 6.97 0.63 -15.12
N GLU A 5 7.85 1.60 -15.38
CA GLU A 5 9.10 1.41 -16.14
C GLU A 5 9.99 0.28 -15.56
N LYS A 6 9.99 0.08 -14.24
CA LYS A 6 10.76 -1.00 -13.59
C LYS A 6 10.09 -2.35 -13.81
N ILE A 7 8.76 -2.38 -13.76
CA ILE A 7 7.99 -3.59 -14.04
C ILE A 7 8.16 -3.95 -15.51
N GLU A 8 7.89 -3.03 -16.43
CA GLU A 8 8.00 -3.21 -17.88
C GLU A 8 9.39 -3.73 -18.27
N LYS A 9 10.47 -3.08 -17.82
CA LYS A 9 11.83 -3.55 -18.07
C LYS A 9 12.07 -4.97 -17.55
N THR A 10 11.62 -5.26 -16.33
CA THR A 10 11.76 -6.60 -15.73
C THR A 10 11.06 -7.67 -16.56
N LEU A 11 9.89 -7.35 -17.10
CA LEU A 11 9.10 -8.25 -17.94
C LEU A 11 9.74 -8.46 -19.32
N GLU A 12 10.25 -7.40 -19.96
CA GLU A 12 10.99 -7.47 -21.23
C GLU A 12 12.25 -8.34 -21.11
N ASP A 13 12.94 -8.28 -19.96
CA ASP A 13 14.14 -9.07 -19.68
C ASP A 13 13.82 -10.51 -19.23
N ASP A 14 12.54 -10.91 -19.20
CA ASP A 14 12.04 -12.22 -18.74
C ASP A 14 12.56 -12.59 -17.34
N LYS A 15 12.50 -11.62 -16.43
CA LYS A 15 13.02 -11.70 -15.06
C LYS A 15 11.97 -11.33 -14.00
N ASN A 16 12.40 -11.34 -12.75
CA ASN A 16 11.64 -10.94 -11.58
C ASN A 16 12.17 -9.64 -10.97
N LEU A 17 11.28 -8.87 -10.35
CA LEU A 17 11.58 -7.72 -9.52
C LEU A 17 11.43 -8.12 -8.06
N LEU A 18 12.46 -7.91 -7.25
CA LEU A 18 12.34 -8.08 -5.81
C LEU A 18 12.00 -6.74 -5.16
N LEU A 19 10.77 -6.57 -4.72
CA LEU A 19 10.32 -5.41 -3.97
C LEU A 19 10.62 -5.60 -2.48
N VAL A 20 11.25 -4.61 -1.85
CA VAL A 20 11.45 -4.56 -0.39
C VAL A 20 10.76 -3.31 0.18
N CYS A 21 9.83 -3.50 1.11
CA CYS A 21 9.16 -2.42 1.81
C CYS A 21 10.10 -1.81 2.87
N ALA A 22 10.41 -0.52 2.76
CA ALA A 22 11.24 0.18 3.73
C ALA A 22 10.63 0.26 5.14
N GLY A 23 9.29 0.22 5.22
CA GLY A 23 8.56 0.38 6.48
C GLY A 23 8.59 -0.87 7.34
N CYS A 24 8.27 -2.03 6.77
CA CYS A 24 8.18 -3.30 7.51
C CYS A 24 9.29 -4.31 7.17
N GLY A 25 10.10 -4.05 6.15
CA GLY A 25 11.12 -4.98 5.66
C GLY A 25 10.57 -6.18 4.89
N ALA A 26 9.25 -6.28 4.70
CA ALA A 26 8.65 -7.35 3.91
C ALA A 26 9.17 -7.30 2.47
N ALA A 27 9.44 -8.48 1.93
CA ALA A 27 9.95 -8.65 0.58
C ALA A 27 8.98 -9.49 -0.25
N THR A 28 8.72 -9.05 -1.47
CA THR A 28 7.83 -9.72 -2.43
C THR A 28 8.53 -9.79 -3.77
N LEU A 29 8.57 -10.98 -4.35
CA LEU A 29 9.01 -11.20 -5.73
C LEU A 29 7.83 -10.97 -6.66
N ILE A 30 8.01 -10.14 -7.69
CA ILE A 30 6.99 -9.80 -8.69
C ILE A 30 7.55 -10.20 -10.06
N GLY A 31 6.77 -10.93 -10.84
CA GLY A 31 7.13 -11.33 -12.20
C GLY A 31 5.88 -11.61 -13.02
N ALA A 32 6.07 -12.11 -14.24
CA ALA A 32 4.97 -12.63 -15.05
C ALA A 32 5.45 -13.76 -15.93
N ASP A 33 4.57 -14.72 -16.24
CA ASP A 33 4.82 -15.68 -17.32
C ASP A 33 4.30 -15.14 -18.65
N ILE A 34 5.08 -15.31 -19.72
CA ILE A 34 4.70 -14.84 -21.06
C ILE A 34 3.93 -15.96 -21.75
N GLN A 35 2.70 -15.66 -22.18
CA GLN A 35 1.85 -16.58 -22.92
C GLN A 35 1.25 -15.85 -24.13
N PRO A 36 0.91 -16.54 -25.23
CA PRO A 36 0.17 -15.92 -26.32
C PRO A 36 -1.17 -15.40 -25.82
N ASP A 37 -1.57 -14.21 -26.27
CA ASP A 37 -2.89 -13.67 -25.98
C ASP A 37 -3.99 -14.57 -26.57
N TRP A 38 -5.07 -14.75 -25.81
CA TRP A 38 -6.14 -15.67 -26.18
C TRP A 38 -7.00 -15.15 -27.35
N VAL A 39 -7.07 -13.84 -27.53
CA VAL A 39 -7.83 -13.13 -28.57
C VAL A 39 -6.95 -12.73 -29.73
N GLU A 40 -5.69 -12.32 -29.46
CA GLU A 40 -4.69 -11.92 -30.45
C GLU A 40 -3.43 -12.79 -30.34
N PRO A 41 -3.42 -14.03 -30.87
CA PRO A 41 -2.35 -15.02 -30.62
C PRO A 41 -0.94 -14.61 -31.09
N ASP A 42 -0.83 -13.54 -31.88
CA ASP A 42 0.42 -12.92 -32.32
C ASP A 42 0.99 -11.90 -31.31
N LYS A 43 0.28 -11.64 -30.21
CA LYS A 43 0.71 -10.76 -29.12
C LYS A 43 1.02 -11.55 -27.86
N ASP A 44 1.98 -11.02 -27.10
CA ASP A 44 2.33 -11.52 -25.78
C ASP A 44 1.35 -10.99 -24.73
N CYS A 45 0.92 -11.89 -23.84
CA CYS A 45 0.18 -11.61 -22.64
C CYS A 45 1.04 -11.96 -21.41
N TYR A 46 1.08 -11.06 -20.43
CA TYR A 46 1.86 -11.20 -19.21
C TYR A 46 0.98 -11.69 -18.07
N MET A 47 1.13 -12.97 -17.71
CA MET A 47 0.46 -13.59 -16.57
C MET A 47 1.20 -13.24 -15.28
N MET A 48 0.90 -12.06 -14.74
CA MET A 48 1.55 -11.52 -13.54
C MET A 48 1.38 -12.44 -12.32
N TYR A 49 2.43 -12.58 -11.52
CA TYR A 49 2.42 -13.25 -10.23
C TYR A 49 3.20 -12.46 -9.18
N ALA A 50 2.87 -12.72 -7.91
CA ALA A 50 3.60 -12.22 -6.77
C ALA A 50 3.84 -13.36 -5.77
N SER A 51 5.04 -13.41 -5.19
CA SER A 51 5.42 -14.40 -4.18
C SER A 51 6.07 -13.71 -3.00
N ASP A 52 5.49 -13.87 -1.81
CA ASP A 52 6.01 -13.27 -0.58
C ASP A 52 7.12 -14.12 0.02
N PHE A 53 8.13 -13.44 0.57
CA PHE A 53 9.13 -14.09 1.40
C PHE A 53 8.46 -14.45 2.72
N SER A 54 8.30 -15.76 2.96
CA SER A 54 7.61 -16.29 4.15
C SER A 54 8.20 -15.73 5.44
N SER A 55 7.32 -15.29 6.35
CA SER A 55 7.72 -14.87 7.69
C SER A 55 8.25 -16.00 8.58
N TYR A 56 8.12 -17.26 8.12
CA TYR A 56 8.51 -18.45 8.88
C TYR A 56 9.78 -19.13 8.35
N GLN A 57 10.34 -18.65 7.24
CA GLN A 57 11.52 -19.24 6.62
C GLN A 57 12.55 -18.18 6.28
N ASN A 58 13.80 -18.45 6.65
CA ASN A 58 14.91 -17.61 6.24
C ASN A 58 15.24 -17.90 4.78
N THR A 59 15.31 -16.85 3.97
CA THR A 59 15.77 -16.93 2.57
C THR A 59 17.02 -16.07 2.42
N SER A 60 18.02 -16.58 1.72
CA SER A 60 19.21 -15.82 1.35
C SER A 60 19.15 -15.49 -0.14
N ILE A 61 19.48 -14.26 -0.50
CA ILE A 61 19.62 -13.83 -1.88
C ILE A 61 21.11 -13.66 -2.16
N ASN A 62 21.59 -14.30 -3.21
CA ASN A 62 22.98 -14.37 -3.59
C ASN A 62 23.12 -14.16 -5.11
N ALA A 63 24.36 -14.12 -5.61
CA ALA A 63 24.65 -13.81 -7.00
C ALA A 63 23.97 -14.76 -8.00
N SER A 64 23.74 -16.03 -7.65
CA SER A 64 23.04 -16.97 -8.54
C SER A 64 21.59 -16.61 -8.76
N ASP A 65 20.93 -15.97 -7.79
CA ASP A 65 19.49 -15.68 -7.82
C ASP A 65 19.14 -14.59 -8.84
N PHE A 66 20.15 -13.85 -9.34
CA PHE A 66 20.00 -12.88 -10.42
C PHE A 66 20.06 -13.52 -11.82
N ASN A 67 20.47 -14.78 -11.90
CA ASN A 67 20.57 -15.51 -13.16
C ASN A 67 19.31 -16.35 -13.40
N LYS A 68 18.89 -16.42 -14.67
CA LYS A 68 17.84 -17.34 -15.09
C LYS A 68 18.36 -18.79 -15.02
N THR A 69 17.53 -19.70 -14.54
CA THR A 69 17.76 -21.15 -14.55
C THR A 69 16.77 -21.84 -15.50
N GLU A 70 16.87 -23.16 -15.66
CA GLU A 70 15.87 -23.92 -16.44
C GLU A 70 14.46 -23.83 -15.82
N ASP A 71 14.38 -23.76 -14.48
CA ASP A 71 13.12 -23.85 -13.74
C ASP A 71 12.63 -22.51 -13.17
N SER A 72 13.46 -21.46 -13.21
CA SER A 72 13.13 -20.18 -12.58
C SER A 72 13.72 -18.96 -13.29
N LYS A 73 12.97 -17.86 -13.24
CA LYS A 73 13.44 -16.55 -13.69
C LYS A 73 14.35 -15.92 -12.64
N GLY A 74 15.43 -15.31 -13.11
CA GLY A 74 16.36 -14.57 -12.24
C GLY A 74 15.78 -13.23 -11.78
N ILE A 75 16.39 -12.63 -10.77
CA ILE A 75 16.08 -11.28 -10.29
C ILE A 75 16.81 -10.26 -11.17
N GLU A 76 16.09 -9.24 -11.66
CA GLU A 76 16.68 -8.11 -12.38
C GLU A 76 17.18 -7.04 -11.41
N GLU A 77 16.32 -6.63 -10.48
CA GLU A 77 16.60 -5.56 -9.53
C GLU A 77 16.00 -5.88 -8.15
N ILE A 78 16.69 -5.43 -7.10
CA ILE A 78 16.11 -5.29 -5.76
C ILE A 78 15.67 -3.84 -5.60
N TYR A 79 14.36 -3.61 -5.60
CA TYR A 79 13.79 -2.28 -5.44
C TYR A 79 13.33 -2.04 -4.00
N TYR A 80 14.07 -1.20 -3.28
CA TYR A 80 13.73 -0.77 -1.93
C TYR A 80 12.80 0.45 -1.98
N SER A 81 11.55 0.30 -1.53
CA SER A 81 10.51 1.33 -1.65
C SER A 81 10.03 1.85 -0.30
N HIS A 82 10.00 3.17 -0.14
CA HIS A 82 9.38 3.83 1.02
C HIS A 82 7.85 3.83 1.01
N GLY A 83 7.23 3.34 -0.07
CA GLY A 83 5.79 3.28 -0.21
C GLY A 83 5.11 4.66 -0.23
N GLN A 84 3.78 4.65 -0.30
CA GLN A 84 2.97 5.86 -0.12
C GLN A 84 2.48 5.87 1.33
N LYS A 85 2.75 6.97 2.05
CA LYS A 85 2.30 7.11 3.44
C LYS A 85 0.84 7.57 3.47
N VAL A 86 0.04 6.93 4.31
CA VAL A 86 -1.38 7.26 4.51
C VAL A 86 -1.52 8.09 5.79
N PRO A 87 -1.85 9.38 5.71
CA PRO A 87 -2.01 10.23 6.87
C PRO A 87 -3.33 9.96 7.58
N MET A 88 -3.30 9.95 8.91
CA MET A 88 -4.46 9.73 9.77
C MET A 88 -4.89 11.05 10.42
N MET A 89 -6.15 11.11 10.87
CA MET A 89 -6.70 12.32 11.53
C MET A 89 -5.98 12.69 12.82
N THR A 90 -5.24 11.77 13.43
CA THR A 90 -4.37 12.03 14.59
C THR A 90 -3.18 12.94 14.29
N GLY A 91 -2.88 13.19 13.01
CA GLY A 91 -1.68 13.89 12.57
C GLY A 91 -0.46 12.98 12.39
N GLN A 92 -0.63 11.67 12.53
CA GLN A 92 0.40 10.66 12.26
C GLN A 92 0.12 9.90 10.96
N TYR A 93 1.07 9.10 10.50
CA TYR A 93 0.86 8.16 9.40
C TYR A 93 0.37 6.80 9.92
N ALA A 94 -0.42 6.11 9.11
CA ALA A 94 -0.84 4.74 9.35
C ALA A 94 0.38 3.84 9.55
N THR A 95 0.31 3.00 10.56
CA THR A 95 1.34 1.99 10.89
C THR A 95 0.88 0.58 10.54
N ASP A 96 -0.40 0.41 10.23
CA ASP A 96 -1.01 -0.88 9.97
C ASP A 96 -2.20 -0.75 9.02
N TYR A 97 -2.48 -1.84 8.30
CA TYR A 97 -3.61 -1.98 7.39
C TYR A 97 -4.17 -3.40 7.52
N PHE A 98 -5.44 -3.51 7.90
CA PHE A 98 -6.12 -4.79 8.06
C PHE A 98 -7.56 -4.69 7.60
N ASN A 99 -7.98 -5.63 6.75
CA ASN A 99 -9.35 -5.75 6.26
C ASN A 99 -9.94 -4.42 5.75
N GLY A 100 -9.25 -3.77 4.81
CA GLY A 100 -9.71 -2.50 4.22
C GLY A 100 -9.41 -1.25 5.04
N ARG A 101 -8.97 -1.37 6.31
CA ARG A 101 -8.86 -0.23 7.23
C ARG A 101 -7.42 0.08 7.61
N PHE A 102 -7.08 1.36 7.55
CA PHE A 102 -5.82 1.91 8.06
C PHE A 102 -5.93 2.19 9.55
N SER A 103 -4.82 2.01 10.28
CA SER A 103 -4.72 2.49 11.65
C SER A 103 -3.35 3.05 12.00
N ASP A 104 -3.31 4.12 12.78
CA ASP A 104 -2.12 4.47 13.55
C ASP A 104 -2.16 3.78 14.92
N ARG A 105 -0.99 3.33 15.35
CA ARG A 105 -0.77 2.72 16.65
C ARG A 105 0.18 3.55 17.52
N TRP A 106 0.35 4.83 17.20
CA TRP A 106 1.15 5.74 18.01
C TRP A 106 0.44 6.08 19.30
N TYR A 107 1.18 6.28 20.39
CA TYR A 107 0.57 6.65 21.66
C TYR A 107 -0.14 8.01 21.54
N PRO A 108 -1.36 8.14 22.12
CA PRO A 108 -2.04 9.41 22.15
C PRO A 108 -1.27 10.39 23.04
N ASP A 109 -1.50 11.68 22.80
CA ASP A 109 -0.93 12.79 23.56
C ASP A 109 -1.50 12.86 24.99
N PHE A 110 -1.15 11.90 25.84
CA PHE A 110 -1.70 11.76 27.20
C PHE A 110 -1.51 13.01 28.06
N TYR A 111 -0.51 13.84 27.76
CA TYR A 111 -0.32 15.12 28.45
C TYR A 111 -1.56 16.04 28.36
N LYS A 112 -2.40 15.90 27.31
CA LYS A 112 -3.65 16.67 27.14
C LYS A 112 -4.68 16.38 28.24
N ILE A 113 -4.64 15.18 28.83
CA ILE A 113 -5.53 14.77 29.91
C ILE A 113 -4.86 14.75 31.30
N GLN A 114 -3.55 15.02 31.37
CA GLN A 114 -2.79 15.09 32.63
C GLN A 114 -2.88 16.48 33.29
N ARG A 115 -4.10 17.03 33.41
CA ARG A 115 -4.35 18.33 34.04
C ARG A 115 -5.07 18.14 35.39
N LYS A 116 -4.84 19.05 36.34
CA LYS A 116 -5.43 18.96 37.69
C LYS A 116 -6.93 19.23 37.72
N ASP A 117 -7.43 19.97 36.75
CA ASP A 117 -8.80 20.43 36.58
C ASP A 117 -9.60 19.61 35.54
N ILE A 118 -9.03 18.51 35.02
CA ILE A 118 -9.66 17.69 34.00
C ILE A 118 -10.91 16.99 34.55
N THR A 119 -11.97 16.96 33.74
CA THR A 119 -13.20 16.23 34.06
C THR A 119 -13.22 14.85 33.41
N VAL A 120 -13.99 13.92 33.99
CA VAL A 120 -14.24 12.58 33.38
C VAL A 120 -14.81 12.73 31.96
N LYS A 121 -15.68 13.71 31.73
CA LYS A 121 -16.27 13.97 30.42
C LYS A 121 -15.21 14.33 29.37
N GLU A 122 -14.24 15.16 29.74
CA GLU A 122 -13.13 15.51 28.83
C GLU A 122 -12.21 14.32 28.56
N ILE A 123 -11.96 13.46 29.56
CA ILE A 123 -11.17 12.23 29.37
C ILE A 123 -11.87 11.29 28.39
N MET A 124 -13.18 11.06 28.55
CA MET A 124 -13.94 10.19 27.65
C MET A 124 -13.97 10.76 26.24
N LYS A 125 -14.20 12.07 26.10
CA LYS A 125 -14.14 12.76 24.80
C LYS A 125 -12.78 12.57 24.13
N PHE A 126 -11.68 12.75 24.86
CA PHE A 126 -10.32 12.54 24.33
C PHE A 126 -10.11 11.10 23.84
N ILE A 127 -10.56 10.11 24.60
CA ILE A 127 -10.44 8.69 24.24
C ILE A 127 -11.26 8.40 22.97
N ASP A 128 -12.49 8.91 22.89
CA ASP A 128 -13.38 8.67 21.76
C ASP A 128 -12.87 9.36 20.47
N GLU A 129 -12.42 10.61 20.57
CA GLU A 129 -11.78 11.34 19.47
C GLU A 129 -10.54 10.60 18.98
N TYR A 130 -9.63 10.21 19.88
CA TYR A 130 -8.43 9.48 19.47
C TYR A 130 -8.75 8.12 18.83
N LYS A 131 -9.74 7.36 19.34
CA LYS A 131 -10.17 6.08 18.75
C LYS A 131 -10.73 6.25 17.35
N HIS A 132 -11.51 7.30 17.12
CA HIS A 132 -12.01 7.64 15.79
C HIS A 132 -10.84 8.01 14.89
N ASP A 133 -10.07 9.02 15.28
CA ASP A 133 -9.06 9.65 14.44
C ASP A 133 -7.94 8.69 14.04
N ARG A 134 -7.53 7.77 14.93
CA ARG A 134 -6.49 6.78 14.65
C ARG A 134 -6.89 5.75 13.60
N THR A 135 -8.18 5.65 13.25
CA THR A 135 -8.72 4.75 12.22
C THR A 135 -9.30 5.49 11.02
N THR A 136 -9.24 6.82 11.02
CA THR A 136 -9.79 7.67 9.96
C THR A 136 -8.66 8.31 9.19
N VAL A 137 -8.63 8.07 7.88
CA VAL A 137 -7.66 8.69 6.97
C VAL A 137 -7.98 10.18 6.84
N ASN A 138 -6.94 11.01 6.92
CA ASN A 138 -7.03 12.42 6.61
C ASN A 138 -6.92 12.60 5.09
N MET A 139 -8.06 12.54 4.40
CA MET A 139 -8.13 12.60 2.93
C MET A 139 -7.59 13.91 2.37
N ASP A 140 -7.83 15.04 3.03
CA ASP A 140 -7.31 16.35 2.62
C ASP A 140 -5.78 16.37 2.60
N TRP A 141 -5.16 15.84 3.67
CA TRP A 141 -3.70 15.73 3.73
C TRP A 141 -3.20 14.71 2.69
N PHE A 142 -3.86 13.57 2.55
CA PHE A 142 -3.47 12.53 1.60
C PHE A 142 -3.47 13.07 0.16
N ILE A 143 -4.54 13.74 -0.26
CA ILE A 143 -4.69 14.33 -1.60
C ILE A 143 -3.66 15.44 -1.82
N LYS A 144 -3.39 16.28 -0.82
CA LYS A 144 -2.44 17.39 -0.95
C LYS A 144 -0.99 16.93 -1.16
N GLN A 145 -0.59 15.81 -0.57
CA GLN A 145 0.80 15.35 -0.60
C GLN A 145 1.08 14.29 -1.68
N THR A 146 0.05 13.74 -2.31
CA THR A 146 0.19 12.64 -3.27
C THR A 146 0.07 13.18 -4.69
N PRO A 147 0.99 12.83 -5.60
CA PRO A 147 0.88 13.20 -7.01
C PRO A 147 -0.45 12.78 -7.63
N GLU A 148 -0.95 13.58 -8.57
CA GLU A 148 -2.30 13.44 -9.13
C GLU A 148 -2.49 12.14 -9.92
N ASP A 149 -1.48 11.72 -10.69
CA ASP A 149 -1.44 10.46 -11.41
C ASP A 149 -1.58 9.26 -10.45
N MET A 150 -0.85 9.28 -9.33
CA MET A 150 -0.99 8.27 -8.28
C MET A 150 -2.35 8.32 -7.60
N LEU A 151 -2.92 9.51 -7.37
CA LEU A 151 -4.27 9.63 -6.80
C LEU A 151 -5.32 9.03 -7.74
N PHE A 152 -5.20 9.28 -9.05
CA PHE A 152 -6.06 8.69 -10.06
C PHE A 152 -5.97 7.16 -10.01
N GLU A 153 -4.76 6.62 -10.03
CA GLU A 153 -4.56 5.18 -9.95
C GLU A 153 -5.10 4.56 -8.66
N ILE A 154 -4.77 5.13 -7.49
CA ILE A 154 -5.24 4.62 -6.19
C ILE A 154 -6.77 4.68 -6.12
N SER A 155 -7.40 5.70 -6.69
CA SER A 155 -8.86 5.85 -6.72
C SER A 155 -9.57 4.77 -7.54
N CYS A 156 -8.87 4.05 -8.43
CA CYS A 156 -9.43 2.92 -9.16
C CYS A 156 -9.56 1.65 -8.31
N TYR A 157 -8.97 1.63 -7.11
CA TYR A 157 -9.05 0.48 -6.20
C TYR A 157 -10.10 0.72 -5.11
N MET A 158 -10.85 -0.33 -4.80
CA MET A 158 -11.80 -0.34 -3.68
C MET A 158 -11.04 -0.57 -2.36
N ILE A 159 -10.58 0.52 -1.75
CA ILE A 159 -9.90 0.53 -0.45
C ILE A 159 -10.80 1.26 0.56
N ASP A 160 -11.49 0.51 1.41
CA ASP A 160 -12.51 1.03 2.34
C ASP A 160 -12.06 2.19 3.22
N GLY A 161 -10.77 2.24 3.56
CA GLY A 161 -10.17 3.29 4.39
C GLY A 161 -10.08 4.65 3.69
N PHE A 162 -10.16 4.72 2.36
CA PHE A 162 -10.17 5.97 1.62
C PHE A 162 -11.61 6.43 1.35
N ASP A 163 -11.91 7.67 1.74
CA ASP A 163 -13.20 8.30 1.46
C ASP A 163 -13.05 9.32 0.34
N TRP A 164 -13.37 8.90 -0.88
CA TRP A 164 -13.24 9.74 -2.06
C TRP A 164 -14.41 10.70 -2.25
N SER A 165 -15.45 10.65 -1.41
CA SER A 165 -16.67 11.39 -1.64
C SER A 165 -16.47 12.90 -1.67
N GLY A 166 -17.00 13.55 -2.72
CA GLY A 166 -16.85 14.98 -2.96
C GLY A 166 -15.47 15.40 -3.50
N THR A 167 -14.58 14.45 -3.79
CA THR A 167 -13.30 14.71 -4.46
C THR A 167 -13.43 14.51 -5.97
N LYS A 168 -12.52 15.08 -6.77
CA LYS A 168 -12.48 14.85 -8.23
C LYS A 168 -12.11 13.42 -8.63
N PHE A 169 -11.67 12.60 -7.67
CA PHE A 169 -11.26 11.21 -7.87
C PHE A 169 -12.40 10.22 -7.51
N GLU A 170 -13.56 10.73 -7.05
CA GLU A 170 -14.75 9.91 -6.83
C GLU A 170 -15.23 9.31 -8.15
N ASN A 171 -15.50 8.00 -8.15
CA ASN A 171 -16.01 7.26 -9.29
C ASN A 171 -17.00 6.18 -8.82
N GLY A 172 -17.69 5.53 -9.76
CA GLY A 172 -18.74 4.55 -9.43
C GLY A 172 -18.27 3.32 -8.65
N TRP A 173 -16.97 3.04 -8.62
CA TRP A 173 -16.37 1.91 -7.91
C TRP A 173 -15.94 2.26 -6.48
N ASN A 174 -15.55 3.51 -6.24
CA ASN A 174 -15.00 3.96 -4.97
C ASN A 174 -15.95 4.88 -4.17
N SER A 175 -17.07 5.29 -4.78
CA SER A 175 -18.11 6.03 -4.07
C SER A 175 -18.74 5.13 -3.03
N LYS A 176 -18.70 5.52 -1.75
CA LYS A 176 -19.53 4.86 -0.73
C LYS A 176 -20.97 5.07 -1.15
N GLN A 177 -21.66 4.01 -1.55
CA GLN A 177 -23.12 4.07 -1.67
C GLN A 177 -23.63 4.57 -0.33
N LYS A 178 -24.18 5.79 -0.32
CA LYS A 178 -24.85 6.31 0.87
C LYS A 178 -26.00 5.35 1.14
N GLU A 179 -25.82 4.47 2.12
CA GLU A 179 -26.93 3.67 2.64
C GLU A 179 -28.04 4.67 3.02
N SER A 180 -29.13 4.60 2.25
CA SER A 180 -30.35 5.37 2.41
C SER A 180 -31.18 4.84 3.57
#